data_AF-A0A4U8UM79-F1
#
_entry.id   AF-A0A4U8UM79-F1
#
_cell.length_a   1.000
_cell.length_b   1.000
_cell.length_c   1.000
_cell.angle_alpha   90.00
_cell.angle_beta   90.00
_cell.angle_gamma   90.00
#
_symmetry.space_group_name_H-M   'P 1'
#
loop_
_entity.id
_entity.type
_entity.pdbx_description
1 polymer ?
#
loop_
_entity_poly.entity_id
_entity_poly.type
_entity_poly.pdbx_seq_one_letter_code
_entity_poly.pdbx_strand_id
1 'polypeptide(L)'
;MLREYVRLLQIPQKYRGCNKGEKLLRRSLSVMFAIMGGVSVFHLMFFFVILFHVKFPFVYGRLDMLKKFYYEIFACVPALLALYLNFLWIIALFTYILFNMAAYLEFKEFNHNLKKLGKSVDEKGIASRLVELIDIHRGLAHSVRKLDKIFEAYAFVMIASNIPATIFSILLIASSHNLSLTHFLLALPSIAFCIIELVGLTAAPAMLHGAICRSNSLLFSNHRIWSPYRPEVYQIAQSLLCHLNQTNLGVSIWGFAVVTKPLILTTFVVGTANLWTPALKVKKAHELLIADRFRKRRRAI
;
A
#
# COMPACT_ATOMS: atom_id res chain seq x y z
N MET A 1 -8.82 -16.09 12.87
CA MET A 1 -8.05 -15.30 11.88
C MET A 1 -7.47 -14.02 12.49
N LEU A 2 -8.18 -12.89 12.57
CA LEU A 2 -7.59 -11.62 13.04
C LEU A 2 -7.11 -11.64 14.50
N ARG A 3 -7.99 -12.08 15.42
CA ARG A 3 -7.66 -12.24 16.86
C ARG A 3 -6.49 -13.20 17.08
N GLU A 4 -6.43 -14.24 16.26
CA GLU A 4 -5.37 -15.24 16.28
C GLU A 4 -4.04 -14.64 15.81
N TYR A 5 -4.05 -13.85 14.72
CA TYR A 5 -2.88 -13.10 14.27
C TYR A 5 -2.35 -12.16 15.36
N VAL A 6 -3.23 -11.35 15.96
CA VAL A 6 -2.88 -10.43 17.05
C VAL A 6 -2.23 -11.21 18.21
N ARG A 7 -2.85 -12.31 18.64
CA ARG A 7 -2.31 -13.17 19.70
C ARG A 7 -0.94 -13.75 19.33
N LEU A 8 -0.75 -14.22 18.10
CA LEU A 8 0.51 -14.78 17.61
C LEU A 8 1.61 -13.73 17.49
N LEU A 9 1.26 -12.49 17.22
CA LEU A 9 2.19 -11.37 17.22
C LEU A 9 2.57 -10.94 18.65
N GLN A 10 1.63 -11.07 19.60
CA GLN A 10 1.85 -10.71 21.00
C GLN A 10 2.75 -11.70 21.74
N ILE A 11 2.49 -13.01 21.60
CA ILE A 11 3.13 -14.06 22.42
C ILE A 11 4.67 -14.00 22.41
N PRO A 12 5.35 -13.85 21.26
CA PRO A 12 6.81 -13.97 21.19
C PRO A 12 7.56 -12.91 22.00
N GLN A 13 7.08 -11.67 22.00
CA GLN A 13 7.81 -10.54 22.61
C GLN A 13 6.94 -9.63 23.48
N LYS A 14 5.70 -10.02 23.78
CA LYS A 14 4.71 -9.25 24.57
C LYS A 14 4.50 -7.83 24.03
N TYR A 15 4.49 -7.66 22.70
CA TYR A 15 4.40 -6.38 22.01
C TYR A 15 5.51 -5.37 22.32
N ARG A 16 6.69 -5.82 22.74
CA ARG A 16 7.78 -4.89 23.06
C ARG A 16 8.18 -4.04 21.84
N GLY A 17 8.14 -4.58 20.62
CA GLY A 17 8.42 -3.83 19.40
C GLY A 17 7.34 -2.78 19.12
N CYS A 18 6.08 -3.17 19.20
CA CYS A 18 4.92 -2.31 19.00
C CYS A 18 4.84 -1.19 20.06
N ASN A 19 5.14 -1.47 21.33
CA ASN A 19 5.15 -0.46 22.39
C ASN A 19 6.26 0.59 22.16
N LYS A 20 7.47 0.18 21.77
CA LYS A 20 8.54 1.12 21.41
C LYS A 20 8.20 1.92 20.15
N GLY A 21 7.46 1.32 19.23
CA GLY A 21 6.98 1.92 18.00
C GLY A 21 5.61 2.58 18.09
N GLU A 22 5.04 2.76 19.29
CA GLU A 22 3.65 3.20 19.45
C GLU A 22 3.41 4.56 18.78
N LYS A 23 4.39 5.47 18.88
CA LYS A 23 4.32 6.79 18.22
C LYS A 23 4.16 6.66 16.69
N LEU A 24 4.77 5.66 16.07
CA LEU A 24 4.62 5.40 14.63
C LEU A 24 3.23 4.85 14.33
N LEU A 25 2.75 3.86 15.10
CA LEU A 25 1.41 3.29 14.95
C LEU A 25 0.32 4.36 15.13
N ARG A 26 0.45 5.19 16.17
CA ARG A 26 -0.47 6.30 16.44
C ARG A 26 -0.45 7.33 15.31
N ARG A 27 0.73 7.68 14.77
CA ARG A 27 0.83 8.55 13.60
C ARG A 27 0.14 7.95 12.38
N SER A 28 0.33 6.66 12.10
CA SER A 28 -0.37 5.97 11.00
C SER A 28 -1.89 6.00 11.19
N LEU A 29 -2.38 5.78 12.42
CA LEU A 29 -3.81 5.92 12.75
C LEU A 29 -4.31 7.36 12.60
N SER A 30 -3.56 8.37 13.05
CA SER A 30 -3.95 9.78 12.86
C SER A 30 -4.04 10.16 11.39
N VAL A 31 -3.10 9.69 10.56
CA VAL A 31 -3.14 9.88 9.10
C VAL A 31 -4.36 9.18 8.51
N MET A 32 -4.70 7.97 8.96
CA MET A 32 -5.94 7.28 8.55
C MET A 32 -7.16 8.16 8.80
N PHE A 33 -7.35 8.65 10.02
CA PHE A 33 -8.50 9.46 10.37
C PHE A 33 -8.53 10.78 9.58
N ALA A 34 -7.38 11.41 9.35
CA ALA A 34 -7.29 12.63 8.55
C ALA A 34 -7.70 12.39 7.09
N ILE A 35 -7.20 11.33 6.46
CA ILE A 35 -7.56 10.98 5.07
C ILE A 35 -9.04 10.59 4.98
N MET A 36 -9.51 9.76 5.91
CA MET A 36 -10.92 9.34 5.97
C MET A 36 -11.85 10.54 6.14
N GLY A 37 -11.51 11.47 7.05
CA GLY A 37 -12.26 12.72 7.24
C GLY A 37 -12.24 13.59 5.99
N GLY A 38 -11.07 13.79 5.38
CA GLY A 38 -10.95 14.59 4.16
C GLY A 38 -11.76 14.04 2.98
N VAL A 39 -11.69 12.73 2.74
CA VAL A 39 -12.48 12.05 1.70
C VAL A 39 -13.98 12.14 1.99
N SER A 40 -14.38 11.99 3.26
CA SER A 40 -15.79 12.08 3.66
C SER A 40 -16.33 13.50 3.44
N VAL A 41 -15.60 14.53 3.85
CA VAL A 41 -15.99 15.94 3.64
C VAL A 41 -16.08 16.26 2.15
N PHE A 42 -15.12 15.79 1.34
CA PHE A 42 -15.14 15.99 -0.11
C PHE A 42 -16.40 15.39 -0.77
N HIS A 43 -16.74 14.14 -0.43
CA HIS A 43 -17.92 13.47 -0.97
C HIS A 43 -19.23 14.09 -0.47
N LEU A 44 -19.29 14.52 0.81
CA LEU A 44 -20.44 15.23 1.36
C LEU A 44 -20.64 16.58 0.66
N MET A 45 -19.58 17.36 0.44
CA MET A 45 -19.66 18.59 -0.36
C MET A 45 -20.22 18.32 -1.75
N PHE A 46 -19.71 17.30 -2.44
CA PHE A 46 -20.18 16.94 -3.77
C PHE A 46 -21.66 16.52 -3.78
N PHE A 47 -22.08 15.74 -2.77
CA PHE A 47 -23.47 15.38 -2.57
C PHE A 47 -24.38 16.60 -2.37
N PHE A 48 -23.99 17.55 -1.51
CA PHE A 48 -24.76 18.78 -1.29
C PHE A 48 -24.83 19.64 -2.56
N VAL A 49 -23.74 19.78 -3.31
CA VAL A 49 -23.72 20.49 -4.60
C VAL A 49 -24.73 19.87 -5.58
N ILE A 50 -24.76 18.54 -5.70
CA ILE A 50 -25.76 17.85 -6.52
C ILE A 50 -27.18 18.14 -6.01
N LEU A 51 -27.41 18.03 -4.70
CA LEU A 51 -28.74 18.19 -4.10
C LEU A 51 -29.30 19.60 -4.27
N PHE A 52 -28.47 20.64 -4.13
CA PHE A 52 -28.88 22.03 -4.35
C PHE A 52 -29.12 22.32 -5.84
N HIS A 53 -28.30 21.79 -6.76
CA HIS A 53 -28.51 21.97 -8.20
C HIS A 53 -29.68 21.16 -8.78
N VAL A 54 -30.00 19.99 -8.20
CA VAL A 54 -31.17 19.19 -8.61
C VAL A 54 -32.47 19.80 -8.07
N LYS A 55 -32.47 20.48 -6.93
CA LYS A 55 -33.66 21.14 -6.35
C LYS A 55 -33.90 22.58 -6.81
N PHE A 56 -32.86 23.34 -7.16
CA PHE A 56 -32.99 24.71 -7.67
C PHE A 56 -32.56 24.77 -9.14
N PRO A 57 -33.49 24.92 -10.09
CA PRO A 57 -33.16 25.09 -11.51
C PRO A 57 -32.71 26.54 -11.74
N PHE A 58 -31.66 26.99 -11.06
CA PHE A 58 -31.03 28.27 -11.37
C PHE A 58 -29.74 28.03 -12.14
N VAL A 59 -29.82 28.44 -13.41
CA VAL A 59 -28.76 28.59 -14.41
C VAL A 59 -28.37 27.32 -15.16
N TYR A 60 -29.04 27.20 -16.31
CA TYR A 60 -28.66 26.41 -17.48
C TYR A 60 -27.14 26.40 -17.75
N GLY A 61 -26.63 25.19 -17.99
CA GLY A 61 -25.48 24.97 -18.87
C GLY A 61 -24.13 24.82 -18.20
N ARG A 62 -23.84 23.61 -17.67
CA ARG A 62 -22.49 22.96 -17.79
C ARG A 62 -22.31 21.58 -17.14
N LEU A 63 -23.36 20.91 -16.67
CA LEU A 63 -23.26 19.50 -16.23
C LEU A 63 -24.05 18.58 -17.18
N ASP A 64 -23.59 18.43 -18.42
CA ASP A 64 -24.10 17.43 -19.39
C ASP A 64 -23.96 15.98 -18.87
N MET A 65 -23.34 15.76 -17.71
CA MET A 65 -23.33 14.47 -16.99
C MET A 65 -24.69 14.10 -16.37
N LEU A 66 -25.52 15.07 -15.96
CA LEU A 66 -26.82 14.79 -15.33
C LEU A 66 -27.87 14.33 -16.36
N LYS A 67 -27.79 14.84 -17.60
CA LYS A 67 -28.65 14.41 -18.72
C LYS A 67 -28.47 12.93 -19.12
N LYS A 68 -27.40 12.26 -18.66
CA LYS A 68 -27.17 10.83 -18.91
C LYS A 68 -27.96 9.91 -17.96
N PHE A 69 -28.48 10.42 -16.86
CA PHE A 69 -29.34 9.63 -15.97
C PHE A 69 -30.78 9.74 -16.44
N TYR A 70 -31.42 8.59 -16.71
CA TYR A 70 -32.80 8.51 -17.17
C TYR A 70 -33.81 9.11 -16.17
N TYR A 71 -33.41 9.25 -14.90
CA TYR A 71 -34.16 9.94 -13.84
C TYR A 71 -33.22 10.80 -12.98
N GLU A 72 -33.48 12.11 -12.92
CA GLU A 72 -32.64 13.09 -12.21
C GLU A 72 -32.59 12.86 -10.68
N ILE A 73 -33.64 12.27 -10.11
CA ILE A 73 -33.73 11.94 -8.66
C ILE A 73 -32.67 10.90 -8.25
N PHE A 74 -32.22 10.02 -9.16
CA PHE A 74 -31.21 9.02 -8.86
C PHE A 74 -29.76 9.55 -8.95
N ALA A 75 -29.54 10.81 -9.34
CA ALA A 75 -28.20 11.39 -9.42
C ALA A 75 -27.46 11.42 -8.06
N CYS A 76 -28.19 11.40 -6.95
CA CYS A 76 -27.65 11.34 -5.60
C CYS A 76 -27.13 9.94 -5.21
N VAL A 77 -27.67 8.87 -5.81
CA VAL A 77 -27.33 7.47 -5.46
C VAL A 77 -25.87 7.13 -5.77
N PRO A 78 -25.29 7.48 -6.94
CA PRO A 78 -23.87 7.27 -7.21
C PRO A 78 -22.94 7.97 -6.22
N ALA A 79 -23.28 9.18 -5.76
CA ALA A 79 -22.47 9.92 -4.79
C ALA A 79 -22.45 9.23 -3.41
N LEU A 80 -23.61 8.73 -2.96
CA LEU A 80 -23.72 7.95 -1.71
C LEU A 80 -23.01 6.60 -1.80
N LEU A 81 -23.17 5.91 -2.94
CA LEU A 81 -22.48 4.63 -3.20
C LEU A 81 -20.96 4.82 -3.24
N ALA A 82 -20.48 5.88 -3.88
CA ALA A 82 -19.06 6.23 -3.91
C ALA A 82 -18.53 6.53 -2.50
N LEU A 83 -19.26 7.29 -1.68
CA LEU A 83 -18.88 7.54 -0.29
C LEU A 83 -18.75 6.24 0.51
N TYR A 84 -19.74 5.35 0.42
CA TYR A 84 -19.74 4.07 1.12
C TYR A 84 -18.56 3.19 0.71
N LEU A 85 -18.32 3.05 -0.60
CA LEU A 85 -17.22 2.23 -1.12
C LEU A 85 -15.86 2.79 -0.73
N ASN A 86 -15.66 4.11 -0.82
CA ASN A 86 -14.41 4.76 -0.40
C ASN A 86 -14.15 4.57 1.09
N PHE A 87 -15.18 4.65 1.94
CA PHE A 87 -15.03 4.47 3.37
C PHE A 87 -14.59 3.05 3.73
N LEU A 88 -15.25 2.04 3.15
CA LEU A 88 -14.85 0.65 3.31
C LEU A 88 -13.42 0.40 2.81
N TRP A 89 -13.06 0.97 1.67
CA TRP A 89 -11.72 0.82 1.09
C TRP A 89 -10.63 1.42 1.96
N ILE A 90 -10.84 2.63 2.48
CA ILE A 90 -9.90 3.28 3.39
C ILE A 90 -9.68 2.42 4.65
N ILE A 91 -10.76 1.90 5.25
CA ILE A 91 -10.66 1.04 6.42
C ILE A 91 -9.86 -0.23 6.10
N ALA A 92 -10.14 -0.88 4.97
CA ALA A 92 -9.43 -2.09 4.56
C ALA A 92 -7.94 -1.84 4.32
N LEU A 93 -7.60 -0.79 3.56
CA LEU A 93 -6.24 -0.36 3.27
C LEU A 93 -5.45 -0.07 4.54
N PHE A 94 -6.01 0.72 5.45
CA PHE A 94 -5.30 1.08 6.67
C PHE A 94 -5.19 -0.08 7.65
N THR A 95 -6.19 -0.96 7.73
CA THR A 95 -6.08 -2.19 8.51
C THR A 95 -4.92 -3.05 8.00
N TYR A 96 -4.80 -3.19 6.68
CA TYR A 96 -3.68 -3.88 6.04
C TYR A 96 -2.33 -3.23 6.36
N ILE A 97 -2.21 -1.90 6.24
CA ILE A 97 -0.98 -1.17 6.56
C ILE A 97 -0.61 -1.32 8.04
N LEU A 98 -1.58 -1.20 8.95
CA LEU A 98 -1.34 -1.27 10.40
C LEU A 98 -0.82 -2.63 10.82
N PHE A 99 -1.37 -3.73 10.31
CA PHE A 99 -0.89 -5.06 10.65
C PHE A 99 0.49 -5.36 10.05
N ASN A 100 0.76 -4.93 8.82
CA ASN A 100 2.10 -5.00 8.26
C ASN A 100 3.11 -4.18 9.09
N MET A 101 2.72 -2.98 9.54
CA MET A 101 3.56 -2.13 10.38
C MET A 101 3.80 -2.73 11.77
N ALA A 102 2.78 -3.32 12.39
CA ALA A 102 2.90 -4.00 13.67
C ALA A 102 3.88 -5.17 13.59
N ALA A 103 3.74 -6.03 12.57
CA ALA A 103 4.70 -7.10 12.30
C ALA A 103 6.11 -6.56 12.06
N TYR A 104 6.24 -5.48 11.28
CA TYR A 104 7.53 -4.83 11.02
C TYR A 104 8.22 -4.35 12.31
N LEU A 105 7.46 -3.75 13.24
CA LEU A 105 7.99 -3.27 14.52
C LEU A 105 8.49 -4.41 15.41
N GLU A 106 7.79 -5.54 15.43
CA GLU A 106 8.24 -6.74 16.17
C GLU A 106 9.51 -7.35 15.55
N PHE A 107 9.62 -7.42 14.22
CA PHE A 107 10.87 -7.83 13.56
C PHE A 107 12.00 -6.83 13.76
N LYS A 108 11.69 -5.54 13.87
CA LYS A 108 12.68 -4.50 14.19
C LYS A 108 13.24 -4.67 15.61
N GLU A 109 12.39 -5.00 16.58
CA GLU A 109 12.83 -5.30 17.95
C GLU A 109 13.60 -6.62 18.02
N PHE A 110 13.17 -7.65 17.30
CA PHE A 110 13.92 -8.89 17.13
C PHE A 110 15.35 -8.62 16.62
N ASN A 111 15.47 -7.83 15.55
CA ASN A 111 16.75 -7.42 14.96
C ASN A 111 17.63 -6.64 15.94
N HIS A 112 17.02 -5.79 16.77
CA HIS A 112 17.73 -5.06 17.81
C HIS A 112 18.29 -6.00 18.89
N ASN A 113 17.50 -6.99 19.31
CA ASN A 113 17.92 -8.01 20.28
C ASN A 113 19.05 -8.87 19.71
N LEU A 114 18.96 -9.27 18.44
CA LEU A 114 19.99 -10.02 17.75
C LEU A 114 21.32 -9.24 17.66
N LYS A 115 21.26 -7.94 17.38
CA LYS A 115 22.44 -7.05 17.35
C LYS A 115 23.08 -6.83 18.72
N LYS A 116 22.28 -6.90 19.79
CA LYS A 116 22.75 -6.76 21.18
C LYS A 116 23.26 -8.06 21.79
N LEU A 117 23.06 -9.19 21.12
CA LEU A 117 23.52 -10.48 21.60
C LEU A 117 25.06 -10.45 21.80
N GLY A 118 25.49 -10.87 22.98
CA GLY A 118 26.90 -10.82 23.39
C GLY A 118 27.40 -9.46 23.90
N LYS A 119 26.56 -8.42 24.03
CA LYS A 119 26.96 -7.09 24.53
C LYS A 119 26.91 -6.88 26.03
N SER A 120 26.08 -7.62 26.75
CA SER A 120 25.78 -7.36 28.16
C SER A 120 25.69 -8.62 29.01
N VAL A 121 26.12 -9.78 28.48
CA VAL A 121 25.93 -11.09 29.11
C VAL A 121 27.28 -11.77 29.21
N ASP A 122 27.53 -12.44 30.34
CA ASP A 122 28.60 -13.43 30.48
C ASP A 122 28.54 -14.42 29.32
N GLU A 123 29.70 -14.85 28.84
CA GLU A 123 29.87 -15.70 27.66
C GLU A 123 29.00 -16.99 27.67
N LYS A 124 28.63 -17.46 28.86
CA LYS A 124 27.80 -18.65 29.10
C LYS A 124 26.31 -18.45 28.78
N GLY A 125 25.81 -17.21 28.73
CA GLY A 125 24.39 -16.92 28.47
C GLY A 125 24.00 -16.80 27.00
N ILE A 126 24.97 -16.82 26.07
CA ILE A 126 24.72 -16.60 24.63
C ILE A 126 23.90 -17.74 24.03
N ALA A 127 24.22 -18.99 24.37
CA ALA A 127 23.52 -20.17 23.85
C ALA A 127 22.03 -20.16 24.23
N SER A 128 21.70 -19.95 25.51
CA SER A 128 20.33 -19.83 25.99
C SER A 128 19.57 -18.70 25.28
N ARG A 129 20.22 -17.55 25.08
CA ARG A 129 19.59 -16.41 24.40
C ARG A 129 19.37 -16.66 22.91
N LEU A 130 20.24 -17.43 22.25
CA LEU A 130 20.03 -17.84 20.86
C LEU A 130 18.82 -18.78 20.73
N VAL A 131 18.64 -19.72 21.65
CA VAL A 131 17.46 -20.59 21.69
C VAL A 131 16.18 -19.76 21.84
N GLU A 132 16.17 -18.79 22.76
CA GLU A 132 15.04 -17.86 22.91
C GLU A 132 14.77 -17.08 21.62
N LEU A 133 15.80 -16.63 20.90
CA LEU A 133 15.64 -15.95 19.62
C LEU A 133 15.06 -16.87 18.53
N ILE A 134 15.38 -18.17 18.53
CA ILE A 134 14.77 -19.15 17.62
C ILE A 134 13.27 -19.24 17.89
N ASP A 135 12.86 -19.39 19.16
CA ASP A 135 11.45 -19.47 19.53
C ASP A 135 10.68 -18.20 19.18
N ILE A 136 11.30 -17.04 19.44
CA ILE A 136 10.74 -15.74 19.08
C ILE A 136 10.53 -15.65 17.56
N HIS A 137 11.57 -15.96 16.77
CA HIS A 137 11.49 -15.91 15.31
C HIS A 137 10.45 -16.89 14.78
N ARG A 138 10.36 -18.11 15.33
CA ARG A 138 9.34 -19.09 14.95
C ARG A 138 7.92 -18.54 15.14
N GLY A 139 7.65 -17.91 16.28
CA GLY A 139 6.37 -17.27 16.56
C GLY A 139 6.06 -16.10 15.62
N LEU A 140 7.05 -15.23 15.40
CA LEU A 140 6.90 -14.10 14.47
C LEU A 140 6.71 -14.55 13.02
N ALA A 141 7.46 -15.55 12.55
CA ALA A 141 7.30 -16.12 11.23
C ALA A 141 5.91 -16.76 11.06
N HIS A 142 5.39 -17.44 12.09
CA HIS A 142 4.03 -17.96 12.07
C HIS A 142 2.99 -16.83 11.99
N SER A 143 3.19 -15.72 12.71
CA SER A 143 2.32 -14.54 12.62
C SER A 143 2.31 -13.94 11.22
N VAL A 144 3.46 -13.86 10.54
CA VAL A 144 3.56 -13.34 9.16
C VAL A 144 2.86 -14.26 8.17
N ARG A 145 2.98 -15.59 8.29
CA ARG A 145 2.23 -16.53 7.45
C ARG A 145 0.72 -16.40 7.63
N LYS A 146 0.26 -16.12 8.85
CA LYS A 146 -1.16 -15.87 9.12
C LYS A 146 -1.61 -14.53 8.56
N LEU A 147 -0.76 -13.51 8.66
CA LEU A 147 -1.01 -12.20 8.04
C LEU A 147 -1.16 -12.32 6.52
N ASP A 148 -0.24 -13.03 5.88
CA ASP A 148 -0.26 -13.33 4.45
C ASP A 148 -1.57 -13.99 4.04
N LYS A 149 -1.95 -15.10 4.69
CA LYS A 149 -3.23 -15.79 4.43
C LYS A 149 -4.47 -14.91 4.63
N ILE A 150 -4.44 -13.97 5.58
CA ILE A 150 -5.58 -13.07 5.82
C ILE A 150 -5.73 -12.09 4.66
N PHE A 151 -4.64 -11.59 4.09
CA PHE A 151 -4.65 -10.50 3.12
C PHE A 151 -4.32 -10.90 1.69
N GLU A 152 -3.95 -12.14 1.42
CA GLU A 152 -3.57 -12.60 0.09
C GLU A 152 -4.61 -12.24 -0.99
N ALA A 153 -5.88 -12.58 -0.75
CA ALA A 153 -6.99 -12.24 -1.65
C ALA A 153 -7.33 -10.74 -1.61
N TYR A 154 -7.30 -10.12 -0.42
CA TYR A 154 -7.65 -8.71 -0.28
C TYR A 154 -6.64 -7.82 -0.99
N ALA A 155 -5.35 -8.02 -0.78
CA ALA A 155 -4.26 -7.27 -1.43
C ALA A 155 -4.34 -7.39 -2.95
N PHE A 156 -4.68 -8.57 -3.47
CA PHE A 156 -4.94 -8.75 -4.90
C PHE A 156 -6.12 -7.91 -5.38
N VAL A 157 -7.28 -7.98 -4.70
CA VAL A 157 -8.45 -7.19 -5.09
C VAL A 157 -8.17 -5.70 -5.02
N MET A 158 -7.50 -5.19 -3.97
CA MET A 158 -7.20 -3.74 -3.87
C MET A 158 -6.27 -3.28 -4.99
N ILE A 159 -5.24 -4.05 -5.32
CA ILE A 159 -4.34 -3.72 -6.43
C ILE A 159 -5.10 -3.79 -7.77
N ALA A 160 -5.87 -4.84 -7.99
CA ALA A 160 -6.65 -5.06 -9.21
C ALA A 160 -7.73 -3.99 -9.43
N SER A 161 -8.31 -3.42 -8.37
CA SER A 161 -9.26 -2.31 -8.48
C SER A 161 -8.58 -0.94 -8.58
N ASN A 162 -7.45 -0.73 -7.91
CA ASN A 162 -6.77 0.56 -7.90
C ASN A 162 -6.08 0.86 -9.25
N ILE A 163 -5.58 -0.15 -9.97
CA ILE A 163 -4.97 0.04 -11.30
C ILE A 163 -5.97 0.63 -12.31
N PRO A 164 -7.16 0.05 -12.55
CA PRO A 164 -8.19 0.65 -13.39
C PRO A 164 -8.65 2.02 -12.89
N ALA A 165 -8.84 2.21 -11.58
CA ALA A 165 -9.26 3.49 -11.00
C ALA A 165 -8.24 4.61 -11.31
N THR A 166 -6.94 4.29 -11.23
CA THR A 166 -5.85 5.19 -11.60
C THR A 166 -5.90 5.53 -13.10
N ILE A 167 -6.06 4.52 -13.96
CA ILE A 167 -6.14 4.70 -15.42
C ILE A 167 -7.33 5.59 -15.79
N PHE A 168 -8.53 5.29 -15.28
CA PHE A 168 -9.73 6.08 -15.57
C PHE A 168 -9.66 7.50 -15.01
N SER A 169 -9.09 7.69 -13.81
CA SER A 169 -8.88 9.03 -13.24
C SER A 169 -7.96 9.88 -14.11
N ILE A 170 -6.94 9.28 -14.72
CA ILE A 170 -6.00 10.02 -15.58
C ILE A 170 -6.58 10.22 -16.98
N LEU A 171 -7.29 9.22 -17.54
CA LEU A 171 -8.02 9.37 -18.81
C LEU A 171 -9.08 10.47 -18.73
N LEU A 172 -9.75 10.66 -17.59
CA LEU A 172 -10.69 11.76 -17.37
C LEU A 172 -10.02 13.13 -17.58
N ILE A 173 -8.78 13.29 -17.13
CA ILE A 173 -8.00 14.51 -17.36
C ILE A 173 -7.55 14.60 -18.81
N ALA A 174 -6.99 13.51 -19.35
CA ALA A 174 -6.38 13.47 -20.69
C ALA A 174 -7.38 13.63 -21.84
N SER A 175 -8.64 13.24 -21.64
CA SER A 175 -9.72 13.36 -22.64
C SER A 175 -10.41 14.72 -22.65
N SER A 176 -10.10 15.60 -21.68
CA SER A 176 -10.67 16.95 -21.65
C SER A 176 -10.00 17.85 -22.69
N HIS A 177 -10.69 18.08 -23.81
CA HIS A 177 -10.19 18.90 -24.93
C HIS A 177 -9.95 20.38 -24.56
N ASN A 178 -10.52 20.84 -23.44
CA ASN A 178 -10.27 22.13 -22.80
C ASN A 178 -9.96 21.85 -21.32
N LEU A 179 -8.68 21.81 -20.95
CA LEU A 179 -8.21 21.71 -19.56
C LEU A 179 -8.61 22.98 -18.80
N SER A 180 -9.86 23.04 -18.34
CA SER A 180 -10.27 24.04 -17.37
C SER A 180 -9.57 23.73 -16.05
N LEU A 181 -8.98 24.76 -15.42
CA LEU A 181 -8.32 24.64 -14.12
C LEU A 181 -9.23 23.94 -13.08
N THR A 182 -10.54 24.14 -13.19
CA THR A 182 -11.55 23.49 -12.34
C THR A 182 -11.63 21.98 -12.53
N HIS A 183 -11.57 21.47 -13.77
CA HIS A 183 -11.56 20.03 -14.05
C HIS A 183 -10.29 19.35 -13.53
N PHE A 184 -9.15 20.03 -13.66
CA PHE A 184 -7.89 19.55 -13.12
C PHE A 184 -7.90 19.49 -11.58
N LEU A 185 -8.35 20.56 -10.92
CA LEU A 185 -8.46 20.61 -9.46
C LEU A 185 -9.46 19.59 -8.89
N LEU A 186 -10.51 19.25 -9.65
CA LEU A 186 -11.51 18.25 -9.24
C LEU A 186 -10.96 16.81 -9.35
N ALA A 187 -10.12 16.54 -10.34
CA ALA A 187 -9.56 15.20 -10.59
C ALA A 187 -8.28 14.90 -9.78
N LEU A 188 -7.52 15.94 -9.40
CA LEU A 188 -6.24 15.80 -8.69
C LEU A 188 -6.34 15.05 -7.35
N PRO A 189 -7.36 15.27 -6.49
CA PRO A 189 -7.53 14.49 -5.27
C PRO A 189 -7.71 12.99 -5.52
N SER A 190 -8.43 12.61 -6.58
CA SER A 190 -8.63 11.20 -6.97
C SER A 190 -7.31 10.53 -7.35
N ILE A 191 -6.49 11.22 -8.15
CA ILE A 191 -5.17 10.71 -8.57
C ILE A 191 -4.22 10.62 -7.37
N ALA A 192 -4.18 11.65 -6.53
CA ALA A 192 -3.35 11.65 -5.34
C ALA A 192 -3.72 10.49 -4.40
N PHE A 193 -5.02 10.25 -4.23
CA PHE A 193 -5.52 9.15 -3.43
C PHE A 193 -5.11 7.78 -3.99
N CYS A 194 -5.30 7.55 -5.30
CA CYS A 194 -4.90 6.30 -5.97
C CYS A 194 -3.39 6.02 -5.81
N ILE A 195 -2.54 7.07 -5.93
CA ILE A 195 -1.10 6.95 -5.74
C ILE A 195 -0.76 6.61 -4.29
N ILE A 196 -1.34 7.33 -3.32
CA ILE A 196 -1.12 7.06 -1.89
C ILE A 196 -1.52 5.63 -1.54
N GLU A 197 -2.65 5.16 -2.06
CA GLU A 197 -3.13 3.80 -1.88
C GLU A 197 -2.15 2.78 -2.46
N LEU A 198 -1.68 2.99 -3.69
CA LEU A 198 -0.70 2.09 -4.33
C LEU A 198 0.63 2.04 -3.55
N VAL A 199 1.13 3.20 -3.09
CA VAL A 199 2.31 3.27 -2.22
C VAL A 199 2.04 2.52 -0.91
N GLY A 200 0.89 2.72 -0.28
CA GLY A 200 0.54 2.08 0.99
C GLY A 200 0.47 0.55 0.87
N LEU A 201 -0.19 0.04 -0.16
CA LEU A 201 -0.35 -1.39 -0.45
C LEU A 201 0.99 -2.10 -0.66
N THR A 202 1.97 -1.38 -1.21
CA THR A 202 3.24 -1.95 -1.64
C THR A 202 4.39 -1.69 -0.66
N ALA A 203 4.46 -0.51 -0.04
CA ALA A 203 5.54 -0.13 0.85
C ALA A 203 5.49 -0.85 2.20
N ALA A 204 4.31 -0.99 2.80
CA ALA A 204 4.15 -1.63 4.11
C ALA A 204 4.65 -3.10 4.14
N PRO A 205 4.22 -3.99 3.22
CA PRO A 205 4.75 -5.36 3.18
C PRO A 205 6.22 -5.42 2.76
N ALA A 206 6.69 -4.52 1.89
CA ALA A 206 8.10 -4.46 1.51
C ALA A 206 9.02 -4.03 2.67
N MET A 207 8.54 -3.16 3.56
CA MET A 207 9.25 -2.80 4.79
C MET A 207 9.36 -3.98 5.74
N LEU A 208 8.28 -4.74 5.92
CA LEU A 208 8.27 -5.98 6.70
C LEU A 208 9.25 -7.00 6.13
N HIS A 209 9.17 -7.29 4.83
CA HIS A 209 10.09 -8.23 4.16
C HIS A 209 11.55 -7.78 4.30
N GLY A 210 11.83 -6.48 4.14
CA GLY A 210 13.16 -5.94 4.36
C GLY A 210 13.68 -6.13 5.79
N ALA A 211 12.81 -6.04 6.80
CA ALA A 211 13.18 -6.30 8.20
C ALA A 211 13.49 -7.78 8.45
N ILE A 212 12.72 -8.69 7.85
CA ILE A 212 12.96 -10.15 7.92
C ILE A 212 14.32 -10.49 7.30
N CYS A 213 14.59 -10.03 6.08
CA CYS A 213 15.87 -10.30 5.40
C CYS A 213 17.07 -9.71 6.15
N ARG A 214 16.89 -8.58 6.83
CA ARG A 214 17.94 -7.95 7.63
C ARG A 214 18.35 -8.79 8.85
N SER A 215 17.46 -9.63 9.38
CA SER A 215 17.78 -10.54 10.49
C SER A 215 18.95 -11.46 10.15
N ASN A 216 18.96 -12.02 8.94
CA ASN A 216 20.03 -12.89 8.47
C ASN A 216 21.38 -12.17 8.41
N SER A 217 21.43 -11.01 7.75
CA SER A 217 22.63 -10.18 7.67
C SER A 217 23.15 -9.78 9.06
N LEU A 218 22.27 -9.49 10.02
CA LEU A 218 22.65 -9.14 11.39
C LEU A 218 23.24 -10.32 12.17
N LEU A 219 22.76 -11.54 11.94
CA LEU A 219 23.32 -12.74 12.54
C LEU A 219 24.77 -12.95 12.07
N PHE A 220 25.01 -12.91 10.76
CA PHE A 220 26.36 -13.02 10.20
C PHE A 220 27.30 -11.91 10.65
N SER A 221 26.80 -10.68 10.74
CA SER A 221 27.63 -9.52 11.14
C SER A 221 28.00 -9.52 12.63
N ASN A 222 27.41 -10.40 13.46
CA ASN A 222 27.69 -10.41 14.88
C ASN A 222 28.91 -11.28 15.21
N HIS A 223 30.08 -10.65 15.19
CA HIS A 223 31.37 -11.29 15.49
C HIS A 223 31.39 -12.04 16.83
N ARG A 224 30.57 -11.65 17.81
CA ARG A 224 30.56 -12.27 19.16
C ARG A 224 29.91 -13.64 19.19
N ILE A 225 29.12 -13.97 18.17
CA ILE A 225 28.53 -15.30 17.98
C ILE A 225 29.56 -16.21 17.32
N TRP A 226 30.27 -15.67 16.33
CA TRP A 226 31.22 -16.39 15.49
C TRP A 226 32.67 -16.34 16.01
N SER A 227 32.95 -15.65 17.12
CA SER A 227 34.31 -15.57 17.63
C SER A 227 34.33 -15.16 19.11
N PRO A 228 35.05 -15.89 19.98
CA PRO A 228 35.82 -17.10 19.67
C PRO A 228 34.93 -18.31 19.32
N TYR A 229 35.48 -19.31 18.61
CA TYR A 229 34.74 -20.51 18.22
C TYR A 229 34.24 -21.28 19.45
N ARG A 230 32.92 -21.48 19.52
CA ARG A 230 32.25 -22.24 20.58
C ARG A 230 31.26 -23.20 19.92
N PRO A 231 31.46 -24.53 20.00
CA PRO A 231 30.68 -25.49 19.22
C PRO A 231 29.18 -25.40 19.49
N GLU A 232 28.78 -25.24 20.75
CA GLU A 232 27.37 -25.10 21.15
C GLU A 232 26.72 -23.84 20.55
N VAL A 233 27.38 -22.68 20.69
CA VAL A 233 26.87 -21.39 20.17
C VAL A 233 26.77 -21.43 18.65
N TYR A 234 27.75 -22.03 17.98
CA TYR A 234 27.78 -22.19 16.54
C TYR A 234 26.64 -23.06 16.02
N GLN A 235 26.41 -24.22 16.64
CA GLN A 235 25.32 -25.13 16.23
C GLN A 235 23.95 -24.46 16.38
N ILE A 236 23.71 -23.75 17.49
CA ILE A 236 22.45 -23.04 17.70
C ILE A 236 22.32 -21.85 16.74
N ALA A 237 23.40 -21.10 16.51
CA ALA A 237 23.39 -19.99 15.54
C ALA A 237 23.12 -20.49 14.11
N GLN A 238 23.68 -21.65 13.73
CA GLN A 238 23.40 -22.28 12.45
C GLN A 238 21.94 -22.76 12.36
N SER A 239 21.37 -23.30 13.44
CA SER A 239 19.94 -23.63 13.52
C SER A 239 19.06 -22.39 13.33
N LEU A 240 19.38 -21.30 14.03
CA LEU A 240 18.70 -20.01 13.86
C LEU A 240 18.82 -19.52 12.41
N LEU A 241 20.00 -19.62 11.80
CA LEU A 241 20.22 -19.25 10.40
C LEU A 241 19.32 -20.03 9.45
N CYS A 242 19.17 -21.35 9.64
CA CYS A 242 18.24 -22.17 8.86
C CYS A 242 16.78 -21.68 9.01
N HIS A 243 16.38 -21.26 10.21
CA HIS A 243 15.05 -20.67 10.44
C HIS A 243 14.88 -19.26 9.84
N LEU A 244 15.95 -18.46 9.77
CA LEU A 244 15.95 -17.14 9.14
C LEU A 244 15.89 -17.22 7.60
N ASN A 245 16.51 -18.25 7.01
CA ASN A 245 16.56 -18.48 5.57
C ASN A 245 15.30 -19.14 4.98
N GLN A 246 14.16 -19.03 5.65
CA GLN A 246 12.89 -19.52 5.11
C GLN A 246 12.53 -18.76 3.84
N THR A 247 12.51 -19.47 2.72
CA THR A 247 12.03 -18.93 1.45
C THR A 247 10.56 -18.51 1.57
N ASN A 248 10.20 -17.42 0.90
CA ASN A 248 8.84 -16.89 0.85
C ASN A 248 8.26 -16.37 2.18
N LEU A 249 9.09 -16.02 3.16
CA LEU A 249 8.60 -15.34 4.37
C LEU A 249 8.33 -13.86 4.11
N GLY A 250 7.06 -13.50 3.98
CA GLY A 250 6.58 -12.14 3.72
C GLY A 250 5.09 -12.13 3.46
N VAL A 251 4.58 -10.99 2.97
CA VAL A 251 3.20 -10.87 2.48
C VAL A 251 3.24 -10.91 0.95
N SER A 252 2.41 -11.77 0.38
CA SER A 252 2.31 -12.06 -1.04
C SER A 252 1.07 -11.43 -1.66
N ILE A 253 1.16 -11.13 -2.96
CA ILE A 253 -0.01 -10.82 -3.78
C ILE A 253 -0.48 -12.15 -4.38
N TRP A 254 -1.65 -12.60 -3.94
CA TRP A 254 -2.30 -13.80 -4.45
C TRP A 254 -1.44 -15.08 -4.39
N GLY A 255 -0.52 -15.18 -3.42
CA GLY A 255 0.34 -16.35 -3.24
C GLY A 255 1.46 -16.49 -4.28
N PHE A 256 1.45 -15.65 -5.33
CA PHE A 256 2.39 -15.73 -6.45
C PHE A 256 3.69 -14.96 -6.21
N ALA A 257 3.62 -13.76 -5.63
CA ALA A 257 4.80 -12.91 -5.46
C ALA A 257 4.80 -12.20 -4.10
N VAL A 258 5.88 -12.39 -3.34
CA VAL A 258 6.14 -11.60 -2.13
C VAL A 258 6.37 -10.14 -2.53
N VAL A 259 5.68 -9.21 -1.87
CA VAL A 259 5.80 -7.80 -2.19
C VAL A 259 7.17 -7.28 -1.75
N THR A 260 8.00 -6.99 -2.74
CA THR A 260 9.36 -6.48 -2.56
C THR A 260 9.51 -5.09 -3.19
N LYS A 261 10.53 -4.33 -2.80
CA LYS A 261 10.82 -2.99 -3.35
C LYS A 261 10.88 -2.95 -4.89
N PRO A 262 11.48 -3.94 -5.59
CA PRO A 262 11.47 -3.98 -7.05
C PRO A 262 10.07 -4.09 -7.66
N LEU A 263 9.16 -4.86 -7.04
CA LEU A 263 7.79 -5.03 -7.52
C LEU A 263 6.98 -3.73 -7.45
N ILE A 264 7.29 -2.87 -6.48
CA ILE A 264 6.75 -1.50 -6.38
C ILE A 264 7.12 -0.73 -7.64
N LEU A 265 8.41 -0.71 -7.97
CA LEU A 265 8.93 0.03 -9.12
C LEU A 265 8.31 -0.47 -10.42
N THR A 266 8.17 -1.79 -10.61
CA THR A 266 7.53 -2.36 -11.79
C THR A 266 6.06 -1.96 -11.90
N THR A 267 5.31 -1.94 -10.80
CA THR A 267 3.89 -1.55 -10.82
C THR A 267 3.72 -0.06 -11.14
N PHE A 268 4.58 0.80 -10.58
CA PHE A 268 4.61 2.23 -10.93
C PHE A 268 5.04 2.46 -12.39
N VAL A 269 6.07 1.77 -12.86
CA VAL A 269 6.60 1.91 -14.23
C VAL A 269 5.61 1.37 -15.25
N VAL A 270 4.99 0.20 -15.04
CA VAL A 270 3.99 -0.35 -15.96
C VAL A 270 2.72 0.50 -15.95
N GLY A 271 2.28 0.94 -14.77
CA GLY A 271 1.17 1.88 -14.64
C GLY A 271 1.44 3.15 -15.44
N THR A 272 2.59 3.80 -15.23
CA THR A 272 2.97 5.04 -15.92
C THR A 272 3.33 4.85 -17.41
N ALA A 273 3.95 3.74 -17.81
CA ALA A 273 4.32 3.47 -19.20
C ALA A 273 3.10 3.13 -20.09
N ASN A 274 2.13 2.38 -19.56
CA ASN A 274 0.83 2.18 -20.21
C ASN A 274 -0.02 3.46 -20.25
N LEU A 275 0.35 4.47 -19.46
CA LEU A 275 -0.29 5.78 -19.41
C LEU A 275 0.16 6.72 -20.54
N TRP A 276 1.41 6.60 -20.99
CA TRP A 276 1.95 7.45 -22.06
C TRP A 276 1.60 6.95 -23.47
N THR A 277 1.43 5.64 -23.65
CA THR A 277 1.21 5.04 -24.97
C THR A 277 -0.13 5.42 -25.64
N PRO A 278 -1.27 5.52 -24.92
CA PRO A 278 -2.53 5.99 -25.52
C PRO A 278 -2.53 7.51 -25.73
N ALA A 279 -2.01 8.27 -24.77
CA ALA A 279 -1.94 9.74 -24.85
C ALA A 279 -1.06 10.22 -26.03
N LEU A 280 0.06 9.54 -26.28
CA LEU A 280 0.90 9.79 -27.45
C LEU A 280 0.21 9.42 -28.77
N LYS A 281 -0.56 8.31 -28.81
CA LYS A 281 -1.33 7.92 -30.01
C LYS A 281 -2.44 8.92 -30.33
N VAL A 282 -3.16 9.41 -29.32
CA VAL A 282 -4.24 10.41 -29.50
C VAL A 282 -3.67 11.75 -29.96
N LYS A 283 -2.57 12.22 -29.34
CA LYS A 283 -1.92 13.47 -29.75
C LYS A 283 -1.40 13.39 -31.21
N LYS A 284 -0.78 12.27 -31.58
CA LYS A 284 -0.25 12.04 -32.93
C LYS A 284 -1.36 11.93 -33.99
N ALA A 285 -2.50 11.31 -33.64
CA ALA A 285 -3.68 11.26 -34.51
C ALA A 285 -4.31 12.65 -34.72
N HIS A 286 -4.33 13.48 -33.67
CA HIS A 286 -4.84 14.85 -33.75
C HIS A 286 -3.93 15.76 -34.60
N GLU A 287 -2.61 15.65 -34.45
CA GLU A 287 -1.63 16.35 -35.29
C GLU A 287 -1.71 15.94 -36.77
N LEU A 288 -1.91 14.64 -37.05
CA LEU A 288 -2.13 14.14 -38.42
C LEU A 288 -3.42 14.68 -39.05
N LEU A 289 -4.51 14.77 -38.28
CA LEU A 289 -5.77 15.35 -38.75
C LEU A 289 -5.67 16.85 -39.03
N ILE A 290 -4.94 17.59 -38.20
CA ILE A 290 -4.66 19.02 -38.45
C ILE A 290 -3.79 19.19 -39.70
N ALA A 291 -2.74 18.38 -39.84
CA ALA A 291 -1.88 18.41 -41.02
C ALA A 291 -2.64 18.09 -42.32
N ASP A 292 -3.57 17.11 -42.29
CA ASP A 292 -4.39 16.76 -43.46
C ASP A 292 -5.37 17.88 -43.84
N ARG A 293 -5.98 18.58 -42.86
CA ARG A 293 -6.83 19.76 -43.13
C ARG A 293 -6.05 20.92 -43.76
N PHE A 294 -4.83 21.18 -43.28
CA PHE A 294 -3.97 22.21 -43.87
C PHE A 294 -3.53 21.84 -45.30
N ARG A 295 -3.25 20.56 -45.54
CA ARG A 295 -2.86 20.05 -46.87
C ARG A 295 -4.03 20.10 -47.86
N LYS A 296 -5.27 19.84 -47.43
CA LYS A 296 -6.47 20.00 -48.27
C LYS A 296 -6.79 21.47 -48.58
N ARG A 297 -6.61 22.39 -47.63
CA ARG A 297 -6.79 23.85 -47.88
C ARG A 297 -5.79 24.42 -48.89
N ARG A 298 -4.54 23.95 -48.91
CA ARG A 298 -3.54 24.39 -49.92
C ARG A 298 -3.77 23.85 -51.33
N ARG A 299 -4.62 22.83 -51.51
CA ARG A 299 -4.96 22.30 -52.84
C ARG A 299 -6.23 22.94 -53.43
N ALA A 300 -6.93 23.75 -52.64
CA ALA A 300 -8.17 24.43 -53.01
C ALA A 300 -7.96 25.93 -53.33
N ILE A 301 -6.70 26.39 -53.28
CA ILE A 301 -6.21 27.69 -53.75
C ILE A 301 -5.27 27.39 -54.90
#